data_AF-A0A948R9V5-F1
#
_entry.id   AF-A0A948R9V5-F1
#
_cell.length_a   1.000
_cell.length_b   1.000
_cell.length_c   1.000
_cell.angle_alpha   90.00
_cell.angle_beta   90.00
_cell.angle_gamma   90.00
#
_symmetry.space_group_name_H-M   'P 1'
#
loop_
_entity.id
_entity.type
_entity.pdbx_description
1 polymer ?
#
loop_
_entity_poly.entity_id
_entity_poly.type
_entity_poly.pdbx_seq_one_letter_code
_entity_poly.pdbx_strand_id
1 'polypeptide(L)'
;MFVRTACRSAGLAIVAAAIPVALLGGPVLAQTASSQDAAESDAPAQLSALLACRDIGDKSDRLECFDRAAQQVASVRDSGDLLVADRDTVEAEREARFGATSNVDLWLGDNQLAEKTYRLTAVQLNPTRLYTFTMDDGAVWQQLESASMRPPKAGDEVTIKAGIMGSFRARINGGRPLRVKRIR
;
A
#
# COMPACT_ATOMS: atom_id res chain seq x y z
N MET A 1 -28.76 36.61 -34.27
CA MET A 1 -30.01 36.60 -33.46
C MET A 1 -29.59 36.57 -32.00
N PHE A 2 -29.56 37.73 -31.35
CA PHE A 2 -29.25 37.87 -29.94
C PHE A 2 -30.56 37.85 -29.16
N VAL A 3 -30.71 36.94 -28.20
CA VAL A 3 -31.73 37.08 -27.16
C VAL A 3 -31.05 36.98 -25.81
N ARG A 4 -30.98 38.15 -25.17
CA ARG A 4 -30.71 38.36 -23.74
C ARG A 4 -31.95 37.96 -22.94
N THR A 5 -31.77 37.27 -21.82
CA THR A 5 -32.78 37.23 -20.73
C THR A 5 -32.02 36.86 -19.45
N ALA A 6 -31.56 37.87 -18.70
CA ALA A 6 -32.27 38.57 -17.61
C ALA A 6 -31.93 37.95 -16.25
N CYS A 7 -30.98 38.62 -15.60
CA CYS A 7 -30.69 38.58 -14.18
C CYS A 7 -31.97 38.85 -13.38
N ARG A 8 -32.21 38.09 -12.30
CA ARG A 8 -33.25 38.40 -11.32
C ARG A 8 -32.71 38.20 -9.92
N SER A 9 -32.13 39.29 -9.42
CA SER A 9 -31.88 39.57 -8.01
C SER A 9 -33.18 40.00 -7.32
N ALA A 10 -33.48 39.40 -6.18
CA ALA A 10 -34.36 39.90 -5.11
C ALA A 10 -34.33 38.85 -4.01
N GLY A 11 -34.12 39.12 -2.73
CA GLY A 11 -33.95 40.34 -1.98
C GLY A 11 -34.00 39.91 -0.52
N LEU A 12 -33.04 40.37 0.30
CA LEU A 12 -33.07 40.16 1.75
C LEU A 12 -34.38 40.72 2.32
N ALA A 13 -35.12 39.88 3.04
CA ALA A 13 -36.14 40.33 3.98
C ALA A 13 -35.71 39.88 5.38
N ILE A 14 -35.05 40.79 6.09
CA ILE A 14 -34.75 40.70 7.51
C ILE A 14 -36.08 40.89 8.25
N VAL A 15 -36.62 39.82 8.83
CA VAL A 15 -37.71 39.93 9.81
C VAL A 15 -37.09 39.80 11.19
N ALA A 16 -36.93 40.94 11.84
CA ALA A 16 -36.59 41.04 13.25
C ALA A 16 -37.80 40.58 14.09
N ALA A 17 -37.70 39.39 14.68
CA ALA A 17 -38.62 38.94 15.73
C ALA A 17 -37.85 38.91 17.04
N ALA A 18 -38.20 39.83 17.94
CA ALA A 18 -37.73 39.89 19.31
C ALA A 18 -38.21 38.64 20.07
N ILE A 19 -37.28 37.81 20.55
CA ILE A 19 -37.55 36.67 21.42
C ILE A 19 -37.09 37.04 22.83
N PRO A 20 -37.96 36.93 23.86
CA PRO A 20 -37.65 37.35 25.21
C PRO A 20 -36.61 36.43 25.86
N VAL A 21 -35.69 37.05 26.60
CA VAL A 21 -34.70 36.39 27.46
C VAL A 21 -35.44 35.75 28.64
N ALA A 22 -35.53 34.42 28.65
CA ALA A 22 -35.94 33.64 29.81
C ALA A 22 -34.74 32.80 30.29
N LEU A 23 -34.18 33.23 31.42
CA LEU A 23 -33.17 32.52 32.21
C LEU A 23 -33.80 31.31 32.90
N LEU A 24 -33.62 30.11 32.33
CA LEU A 24 -33.74 28.84 33.03
C LEU A 24 -32.67 27.89 32.49
N GLY A 25 -31.77 27.45 33.38
CA GLY A 25 -30.65 26.57 33.05
C GLY A 25 -31.13 25.21 32.52
N GLY A 26 -30.79 24.93 31.26
CA GLY A 26 -30.94 23.63 30.63
C GLY A 26 -29.57 22.97 30.43
N PRO A 27 -29.48 21.63 30.50
CA PRO A 27 -28.21 20.92 30.36
C PRO A 27 -27.67 21.12 28.95
N VAL A 28 -26.40 21.46 28.86
CA VAL A 28 -25.65 21.51 27.61
C VAL A 28 -25.61 20.09 27.04
N LEU A 29 -26.49 19.80 26.08
CA LEU A 29 -26.32 18.64 25.21
C LEU A 29 -25.13 18.96 24.30
N ALA A 30 -23.96 18.47 24.70
CA ALA A 30 -22.78 18.39 23.87
C ALA A 30 -23.15 17.60 22.62
N GLN A 31 -23.31 18.31 21.49
CA GLN A 31 -23.32 17.69 20.19
C GLN A 31 -21.91 17.14 19.98
N THR A 32 -21.73 15.85 20.22
CA THR A 32 -20.56 15.12 19.72
C THR A 32 -20.58 15.29 18.21
N ALA A 33 -19.69 16.13 17.69
CA ALA A 33 -19.32 16.11 16.29
C ALA A 33 -18.90 14.68 15.98
N SER A 34 -19.76 13.94 15.29
CA SER A 34 -19.35 12.72 14.62
C SER A 34 -18.36 13.16 13.55
N SER A 35 -17.08 13.07 13.87
CA SER A 35 -16.02 12.94 12.88
C SER A 35 -16.47 11.80 11.97
N GLN A 36 -16.95 12.16 10.78
CA GLN A 36 -16.99 11.22 9.69
C GLN A 36 -15.52 10.90 9.42
N ASP A 37 -15.01 9.85 10.06
CA ASP A 37 -14.02 9.00 9.41
C ASP A 37 -14.71 8.48 8.16
N ALA A 38 -14.71 9.32 7.12
CA ALA A 38 -14.68 8.81 5.78
C ALA A 38 -13.42 7.97 5.76
N ALA A 39 -13.59 6.64 5.78
CA ALA A 39 -12.66 5.76 5.10
C ALA A 39 -12.69 6.22 3.63
N GLU A 40 -11.91 7.28 3.38
CA GLU A 40 -11.77 7.95 2.13
C GLU A 40 -11.16 6.92 1.20
N SER A 41 -11.85 6.71 0.08
CA SER A 41 -11.48 5.76 -0.95
C SER A 41 -10.02 5.98 -1.34
N ASP A 42 -9.12 5.16 -0.80
CA ASP A 42 -7.67 5.16 -1.08
C ASP A 42 -7.36 4.73 -2.53
N ALA A 43 -8.39 4.53 -3.35
CA ALA A 43 -8.26 4.39 -4.79
C ALA A 43 -7.82 5.72 -5.42
N PRO A 44 -6.88 5.69 -6.38
CA PRO A 44 -6.43 6.90 -7.07
C PRO A 44 -7.63 7.62 -7.69
N ALA A 45 -7.65 8.94 -7.62
CA ALA A 45 -8.80 9.77 -8.04
C ALA A 45 -9.26 9.45 -9.48
N GLN A 46 -8.34 9.03 -10.35
CA GLN A 46 -8.60 8.63 -11.72
C GLN A 46 -9.40 7.32 -11.82
N LEU A 47 -9.17 6.36 -10.92
CA LEU A 47 -9.96 5.13 -10.85
C LEU A 47 -11.36 5.43 -10.30
N SER A 48 -11.46 6.30 -9.29
CA SER A 48 -12.74 6.72 -8.72
C SER A 48 -13.62 7.43 -9.77
N ALA A 49 -13.04 8.29 -10.61
CA ALA A 49 -13.74 8.96 -11.70
C ALA A 49 -14.28 7.97 -12.76
N LEU A 50 -13.51 6.93 -13.10
CA LEU A 50 -13.97 5.87 -13.99
C LEU A 50 -15.15 5.08 -13.39
N LEU A 51 -15.10 4.77 -12.10
CA LEU A 51 -16.15 4.03 -11.42
C LEU A 51 -17.46 4.83 -11.31
N ALA A 52 -17.37 6.14 -11.09
CA ALA A 52 -18.54 7.03 -11.03
C ALA A 52 -19.34 7.08 -12.35
N CYS A 53 -18.70 6.89 -13.51
CA CYS A 53 -19.40 6.83 -14.79
C CYS A 53 -20.43 5.67 -14.87
N ARG A 54 -20.27 4.62 -14.04
CA ARG A 54 -21.19 3.48 -14.02
C ARG A 54 -22.60 3.84 -13.55
N ASP A 55 -22.73 4.89 -12.75
CA ASP A 55 -24.00 5.31 -12.15
C ASP A 55 -24.84 6.17 -13.10
N ILE A 56 -24.30 6.53 -14.28
CA ILE A 56 -25.03 7.26 -15.31
C ILE A 56 -25.97 6.29 -16.04
N GLY A 57 -27.27 6.61 -16.00
CA GLY A 57 -28.32 5.80 -16.61
C GLY A 57 -28.42 5.95 -18.14
N ASP A 58 -28.19 7.15 -18.66
CA ASP A 58 -28.21 7.40 -20.10
C ASP A 58 -26.95 6.82 -20.78
N LYS A 59 -27.14 6.16 -21.93
CA LYS A 59 -26.04 5.46 -22.61
C LYS A 59 -25.06 6.41 -23.28
N SER A 60 -25.54 7.49 -23.90
CA SER A 60 -24.70 8.51 -24.54
C SER A 60 -23.87 9.23 -23.50
N ASP A 61 -24.50 9.72 -22.43
CA ASP A 61 -23.82 10.46 -21.37
C ASP A 61 -22.77 9.58 -20.66
N ARG A 62 -23.09 8.30 -20.47
CA ARG A 62 -22.16 7.33 -19.88
C ARG A 62 -20.95 7.06 -20.77
N LEU A 63 -21.14 6.94 -22.08
CA LEU A 63 -20.04 6.74 -23.03
C LEU A 63 -19.09 7.94 -23.01
N GLU A 64 -19.63 9.15 -23.10
CA GLU A 64 -18.83 10.38 -23.05
C GLU A 64 -18.08 10.53 -21.71
N CYS A 65 -18.68 10.08 -20.61
CA CYS A 65 -18.02 10.02 -19.31
C CYS A 65 -16.82 9.06 -19.33
N PHE A 66 -17.01 7.84 -19.83
CA PHE A 66 -15.94 6.85 -19.93
C PHE A 66 -14.80 7.31 -20.83
N ASP A 67 -15.11 7.89 -22.00
CA ASP A 67 -14.09 8.34 -22.94
C ASP A 67 -13.21 9.44 -22.33
N ARG A 68 -13.81 10.39 -21.60
CA ARG A 68 -13.08 11.45 -20.90
C ARG A 68 -12.20 10.89 -19.78
N ALA A 69 -12.75 10.00 -18.96
CA ALA A 69 -12.02 9.39 -17.84
C ALA A 69 -10.88 8.48 -18.35
N ALA A 70 -11.08 7.77 -19.47
CA ALA A 70 -10.04 6.96 -20.10
C ALA A 70 -8.89 7.83 -20.62
N GLN A 71 -9.17 8.99 -21.24
CA GLN A 71 -8.14 9.94 -21.65
C GLN A 71 -7.32 10.46 -20.47
N GLN A 72 -7.98 10.75 -19.34
CA GLN A 72 -7.27 11.17 -18.12
C GLN A 72 -6.35 10.06 -17.60
N VAL A 73 -6.85 8.82 -17.49
CA VAL A 73 -6.01 7.68 -17.09
C VAL A 73 -4.84 7.47 -18.02
N ALA A 74 -5.05 7.56 -19.34
CA ALA A 74 -3.97 7.45 -20.33
C ALA A 74 -2.91 8.53 -20.10
N SER A 75 -3.32 9.79 -19.95
CA SER A 75 -2.38 10.90 -19.74
C SER A 75 -1.53 10.76 -18.47
N VAL A 76 -2.11 10.26 -17.37
CA VAL A 76 -1.43 10.06 -16.09
C VAL A 76 -0.52 8.81 -16.11
N ARG A 77 -0.89 7.79 -16.89
CA ARG A 77 0.03 6.67 -17.16
C ARG A 77 1.23 7.11 -18.00
N ASP A 78 0.99 7.90 -19.05
CA ASP A 78 2.03 8.39 -19.94
C ASP A 78 2.98 9.37 -19.24
N SER A 79 2.50 10.14 -18.25
CA SER A 79 3.34 10.98 -17.39
C SER A 79 4.14 10.19 -16.34
N GLY A 80 3.79 8.92 -16.12
CA GLY A 80 4.42 8.06 -15.11
C GLY A 80 3.84 8.20 -13.70
N ASP A 81 2.80 9.00 -13.52
CA ASP A 81 2.15 9.24 -12.23
C ASP A 81 1.16 8.12 -11.85
N LEU A 82 0.84 7.21 -12.78
CA LEU A 82 0.03 6.02 -12.54
C LEU A 82 0.68 4.78 -13.15
N LEU A 83 1.08 3.85 -12.29
CA LEU A 83 1.56 2.52 -12.67
C LEU A 83 0.43 1.51 -12.48
N VAL A 84 0.25 0.65 -13.47
CA VAL A 84 -0.66 -0.50 -13.36
C VAL A 84 0.15 -1.75 -13.63
N ALA A 85 0.15 -2.62 -12.65
CA ALA A 85 0.85 -3.88 -12.68
C ALA A 85 -0.14 -5.02 -12.42
N ASP A 86 0.04 -6.12 -13.13
CA ASP A 86 -0.65 -7.37 -12.82
C ASP A 86 -0.20 -7.90 -11.47
N ARG A 87 -1.10 -8.60 -10.78
CA ARG A 87 -0.82 -9.17 -9.46
C ARG A 87 0.38 -10.11 -9.48
N ASP A 88 0.50 -10.95 -10.49
CA ASP A 88 1.60 -11.91 -10.62
C ASP A 88 2.96 -11.20 -10.74
N THR A 89 3.00 -10.07 -11.46
CA THR A 89 4.18 -9.23 -11.58
C THR A 89 4.55 -8.58 -10.25
N VAL A 90 3.55 -8.08 -9.51
CA VAL A 90 3.76 -7.51 -8.17
C VAL A 90 4.29 -8.56 -7.20
N GLU A 91 3.73 -9.77 -7.22
CA GLU A 91 4.17 -10.88 -6.37
C GLU A 91 5.60 -11.33 -6.72
N ALA A 92 5.91 -11.50 -8.01
CA ALA A 92 7.25 -11.87 -8.46
C ALA A 92 8.31 -10.81 -8.08
N GLU A 93 8.01 -9.52 -8.24
CA GLU A 93 8.88 -8.42 -7.82
C GLU A 93 9.07 -8.41 -6.30
N ARG A 94 8.01 -8.66 -5.53
CA ARG A 94 8.09 -8.76 -4.07
C ARG A 94 8.95 -9.94 -3.64
N GLU A 95 8.83 -11.09 -4.31
CA GLU A 95 9.67 -12.27 -4.06
C GLU A 95 11.14 -12.01 -4.37
N ALA A 96 11.43 -11.36 -5.50
CA ALA A 96 12.78 -11.01 -5.91
C ALA A 96 13.44 -10.03 -4.92
N ARG A 97 12.66 -9.09 -4.38
CA ARG A 97 13.13 -8.07 -3.43
C ARG A 97 13.05 -8.51 -1.97
N PHE A 98 12.58 -9.73 -1.67
CA PHE A 98 12.45 -10.19 -0.29
C PHE A 98 13.80 -10.07 0.46
N GLY A 99 13.78 -9.35 1.59
CA GLY A 99 14.96 -9.10 2.40
C GLY A 99 15.92 -8.03 1.89
N ALA A 100 15.68 -7.39 0.74
CA ALA A 100 16.50 -6.29 0.28
C ALA A 100 16.35 -5.07 1.21
N THR A 101 17.45 -4.37 1.50
CA THR A 101 17.45 -3.19 2.40
C THR A 101 16.99 -1.91 1.72
N SER A 102 16.28 -2.00 0.59
CA SER A 102 15.86 -0.84 -0.19
C SER A 102 14.54 -0.28 0.34
N ASN A 103 14.47 1.04 0.51
CA ASN A 103 13.34 1.80 1.07
C ASN A 103 12.02 1.70 0.26
N VAL A 104 12.04 0.98 -0.86
CA VAL A 104 10.95 0.90 -1.84
C VAL A 104 9.83 -0.06 -1.44
N ASP A 105 10.06 -0.92 -0.43
CA ASP A 105 9.06 -1.88 0.04
C ASP A 105 7.89 -1.20 0.79
N LEU A 106 8.06 0.07 1.18
CA LEU A 106 6.99 0.90 1.75
C LEU A 106 5.89 1.26 0.73
N TRP A 107 6.14 1.12 -0.57
CA TRP A 107 5.19 1.52 -1.62
C TRP A 107 4.30 0.37 -2.13
N LEU A 108 4.66 -0.90 -1.84
CA LEU A 108 3.97 -2.08 -2.38
C LEU A 108 2.76 -2.53 -1.55
N GLY A 109 2.35 -1.76 -0.53
CA GLY A 109 1.26 -2.14 0.36
C GLY A 109 1.62 -3.26 1.34
N ASP A 110 0.78 -3.35 2.37
CA ASP A 110 0.90 -4.04 3.65
C ASP A 110 0.86 -5.58 3.58
N ASN A 111 0.70 -6.15 2.38
CA ASN A 111 0.88 -7.59 2.12
C ASN A 111 2.34 -7.94 1.84
N GLN A 112 3.22 -7.65 2.79
CA GLN A 112 4.63 -8.03 2.76
C GLN A 112 4.74 -9.57 2.80
N LEU A 113 5.54 -10.18 1.91
CA LEU A 113 5.77 -11.63 1.94
C LEU A 113 6.30 -12.00 3.32
N ALA A 114 5.58 -12.85 4.05
CA ALA A 114 5.97 -13.23 5.41
C ALA A 114 7.09 -14.28 5.40
N GLU A 115 7.20 -15.07 4.34
CA GLU A 115 8.05 -16.24 4.26
C GLU A 115 8.43 -16.56 2.81
N LYS A 116 9.70 -16.93 2.59
CA LYS A 116 10.19 -17.45 1.31
C LYS A 116 11.15 -18.62 1.55
N THR A 117 11.01 -19.65 0.72
CA THR A 117 11.88 -20.83 0.74
C THR A 117 12.89 -20.76 -0.40
N TYR A 118 14.13 -21.11 -0.09
CA TYR A 118 15.29 -21.06 -0.96
C TYR A 118 16.05 -22.37 -0.93
N ARG A 119 16.90 -22.60 -1.94
CA ARG A 119 17.91 -23.66 -1.92
C ARG A 119 19.30 -23.07 -1.82
N LEU A 120 20.15 -23.62 -0.95
CA LEU A 120 21.55 -23.18 -0.85
C LEU A 120 22.35 -23.63 -2.07
N THR A 121 23.05 -22.70 -2.71
CA THR A 121 24.02 -22.97 -3.77
C THR A 121 25.46 -22.98 -3.22
N ALA A 122 25.77 -22.11 -2.26
CA ALA A 122 27.06 -22.07 -1.59
C ALA A 122 26.93 -21.70 -0.11
N VAL A 123 27.90 -22.17 0.68
CA VAL A 123 28.03 -21.85 2.11
C VAL A 123 29.48 -21.48 2.37
N GLN A 124 29.70 -20.33 2.98
CA GLN A 124 31.02 -19.86 3.37
C GLN A 124 31.06 -19.59 4.88
N LEU A 125 32.13 -19.99 5.54
CA LEU A 125 32.38 -19.66 6.94
C LEU A 125 33.30 -18.44 7.00
N ASN A 126 32.81 -17.35 7.57
CA ASN A 126 33.61 -16.15 7.75
C ASN A 126 34.60 -16.32 8.91
N PRO A 127 35.69 -15.53 8.95
CA PRO A 127 36.64 -15.53 10.07
C PRO A 127 36.00 -15.28 11.45
N THR A 128 34.88 -14.57 11.47
CA THR A 128 34.05 -14.31 12.66
C THR A 128 33.22 -15.52 13.13
N ARG A 129 33.43 -16.70 12.54
CA ARG A 129 32.66 -17.94 12.77
C ARG A 129 31.15 -17.80 12.49
N LEU A 130 30.79 -16.89 11.59
CA LEU A 130 29.43 -16.70 11.08
C LEU A 130 29.33 -17.27 9.67
N TYR A 131 28.23 -17.93 9.35
CA TYR A 131 28.00 -18.45 8.01
C TYR A 131 27.43 -17.37 7.08
N THR A 132 27.91 -17.39 5.84
CA THR A 132 27.34 -16.66 4.70
C THR A 132 26.74 -17.69 3.75
N PHE A 133 25.48 -17.49 3.39
CA PHE A 133 24.67 -18.35 2.55
C PHE A 133 24.48 -17.69 1.20
N THR A 134 24.70 -18.44 0.12
CA THR A 134 24.31 -18.05 -1.24
C THR A 134 23.13 -18.91 -1.65
N MET A 135 22.08 -18.26 -2.14
CA MET A 135 20.82 -18.88 -2.55
C MET A 135 20.82 -19.17 -4.05
N ASP A 136 19.79 -19.87 -4.51
CA ASP A 136 19.49 -20.17 -5.91
C ASP A 136 19.05 -18.95 -6.71
N ASP A 137 18.37 -17.99 -6.08
CA ASP A 137 18.03 -16.69 -6.68
C ASP A 137 19.21 -15.69 -6.72
N GLY A 138 20.39 -16.10 -6.23
CA GLY A 138 21.58 -15.27 -6.15
C GLY A 138 21.62 -14.32 -4.95
N ALA A 139 20.59 -14.31 -4.09
CA ALA A 139 20.62 -13.57 -2.84
C ALA A 139 21.72 -14.12 -1.92
N VAL A 140 22.34 -13.24 -1.14
CA VAL A 140 23.37 -13.62 -0.17
C VAL A 140 22.95 -13.15 1.21
N TRP A 141 22.88 -14.09 2.14
CA TRP A 141 22.46 -13.85 3.51
C TRP A 141 23.58 -14.18 4.49
N GLN A 142 23.76 -13.34 5.49
CA GLN A 142 24.75 -13.52 6.53
C GLN A 142 24.06 -13.77 7.87
N GLN A 143 24.55 -14.77 8.60
CA GLN A 143 24.16 -15.03 9.98
C GLN A 143 24.61 -13.89 10.90
N LEU A 144 23.73 -13.46 11.82
CA LEU A 144 24.02 -12.36 12.75
C LEU A 144 24.52 -12.83 14.12
N GLU A 145 24.20 -14.06 14.51
CA GLU A 145 24.55 -14.61 15.82
C GLU A 145 25.08 -16.04 15.66
N SER A 146 26.10 -16.43 16.42
CA SER A 146 26.54 -17.82 16.42
C SER A 146 25.48 -18.70 17.10
N ALA A 147 25.08 -19.77 16.43
CA ALA A 147 24.14 -20.74 16.98
C ALA A 147 24.68 -22.15 16.74
N SER A 148 24.53 -23.02 17.74
CA SER A 148 24.84 -24.44 17.58
C SER A 148 23.85 -25.05 16.59
N MET A 149 24.33 -25.30 15.38
CA MET A 149 23.60 -25.92 14.30
C MET A 149 24.50 -26.89 13.54
N ARG A 150 23.88 -27.85 12.87
CA ARG A 150 24.59 -28.71 11.92
C ARG A 150 25.19 -27.82 10.82
N PRO A 151 26.46 -28.01 10.42
CA PRO A 151 27.06 -27.26 9.32
C PRO A 151 26.19 -27.38 8.06
N PRO A 152 25.68 -26.25 7.54
CA PRO A 152 24.83 -26.25 6.36
C PRO A 152 25.65 -26.59 5.11
N LYS A 153 25.00 -27.24 4.14
CA LYS A 153 25.62 -27.68 2.88
C LYS A 153 24.87 -27.12 1.68
N ALA A 154 25.56 -27.02 0.56
CA ALA A 154 24.90 -26.76 -0.73
C ALA A 154 23.84 -27.84 -0.99
N GLY A 155 22.67 -27.42 -1.45
CA GLY A 155 21.49 -28.26 -1.68
C GLY A 155 20.46 -28.24 -0.54
N ASP A 156 20.83 -27.79 0.66
CA ASP A 156 19.90 -27.70 1.79
C ASP A 156 18.78 -26.69 1.53
N GLU A 157 17.59 -26.98 2.06
CA GLU A 157 16.43 -26.10 1.99
C GLU A 157 16.48 -25.08 3.13
N VAL A 158 16.27 -23.81 2.79
CA VAL A 158 16.29 -22.70 3.74
C VAL A 158 15.04 -21.87 3.62
N THR A 159 14.27 -21.82 4.69
CA THR A 159 13.09 -20.99 4.77
C THR A 159 13.39 -19.74 5.57
N ILE A 160 13.26 -18.56 4.96
CA ILE A 160 13.47 -17.28 5.60
C ILE A 160 12.12 -16.63 5.88
N LYS A 161 11.88 -16.28 7.14
CA LYS A 161 10.69 -15.55 7.58
C LYS A 161 11.04 -14.13 7.95
N ALA A 162 10.20 -13.19 7.53
CA ALA A 162 10.20 -11.83 8.04
C ALA A 162 9.72 -11.84 9.50
N GLY A 163 10.39 -11.07 10.34
CA GLY A 163 10.09 -10.85 11.74
C GLY A 163 9.71 -9.40 12.00
N ILE A 164 9.48 -9.09 13.27
CA ILE A 164 9.11 -7.74 13.70
C ILE A 164 10.27 -6.77 13.42
N MET A 165 9.97 -5.55 12.97
CA MET A 165 10.92 -4.46 12.71
C MET A 165 12.02 -4.81 11.69
N GLY A 166 11.66 -5.48 10.58
CA GLY A 166 12.60 -5.77 9.48
C GLY A 166 13.71 -6.76 9.85
N SER A 167 13.53 -7.54 10.92
CA SER A 167 14.40 -8.66 11.23
C SER A 167 14.04 -9.87 10.39
N PHE A 168 15.02 -10.70 10.02
CA PHE A 168 14.77 -11.93 9.29
C PHE A 168 15.31 -13.14 10.05
N ARG A 169 14.58 -14.25 9.98
CA ARG A 169 14.98 -15.52 10.60
C ARG A 169 15.04 -16.61 9.54
N ALA A 170 16.19 -17.26 9.41
CA ALA A 170 16.35 -18.41 8.53
C ALA A 170 16.17 -19.72 9.31
N ARG A 171 15.52 -20.69 8.68
CA ARG A 171 15.42 -22.07 9.14
C ARG A 171 16.02 -22.98 8.08
N ILE A 172 17.07 -23.71 8.42
CA ILE A 172 17.77 -24.61 7.51
C ILE A 172 17.32 -26.05 7.81
N ASN A 173 16.80 -26.77 6.81
CA ASN A 173 16.30 -28.15 6.92
C ASN A 173 15.38 -28.38 8.13
N GLY A 174 14.45 -27.45 8.39
CA GLY A 174 13.53 -27.56 9.52
C GLY A 174 14.16 -27.34 10.92
N GLY A 175 15.43 -26.94 10.99
CA GLY A 175 16.17 -26.76 12.23
C GLY A 175 15.75 -25.55 13.09
N ARG A 176 16.62 -25.17 14.05
CA ARG A 176 16.37 -23.99 14.89
C ARG A 176 16.45 -22.71 14.04
N PRO A 177 15.53 -21.75 14.23
CA PRO A 177 15.59 -20.48 13.52
C PRO A 177 16.80 -19.66 14.00
N LEU A 178 17.52 -19.05 13.06
CA LEU A 178 18.68 -18.20 13.32
C LEU A 178 18.46 -16.81 12.72
N ARG A 179 18.95 -15.75 13.38
CA ARG A 179 18.87 -14.40 12.82
C ARG A 179 19.82 -14.22 11.64
N VAL A 180 19.29 -13.69 10.55
CA VAL A 180 20.03 -13.43 9.32
C VAL A 180 19.80 -12.02 8.82
N LYS A 181 20.73 -11.53 8.00
CA LYS A 181 20.60 -10.27 7.27
C LYS A 181 21.02 -10.50 5.82
N ARG A 182 20.24 -9.99 4.87
CA ARG A 182 20.63 -9.99 3.46
C ARG A 182 21.75 -8.97 3.25
N ILE A 183 22.83 -9.39 2.61
CA ILE A 183 23.97 -8.55 2.26
C ILE A 183 24.07 -8.29 0.75
N ARG A 184 23.37 -9.11 -0.07
CA ARG A 184 23.24 -8.95 -1.53
C ARG A 184 21.92 -9.55 -2.00
#